data_AF-A0A269PMF2-F1
#
_entry.id   AF-A0A269PMF2-F1
#
_cell.length_a   1.000
_cell.length_b   1.000
_cell.length_c   1.000
_cell.angle_alpha   90.00
_cell.angle_beta   90.00
_cell.angle_gamma   90.00
#
_symmetry.space_group_name_H-M   'P 1'
#
loop_
_entity.id
_entity.type
_entity.pdbx_description
1 polymer ?
#
loop_
_entity_poly.entity_id
_entity_poly.type
_entity_poly.pdbx_seq_one_letter_code
_entity_poly.pdbx_strand_id
1 'polypeptide(L)'
;MKNLMTMFLCSCVAASQTLMAASQLTEIKIEDDIVYFTTKEILTTTVTCVLTENIGRWAFTLRSTNGKGIHLALMTAATSGQKISVTSANDCHDKNGFERPLSVSVFNH
;
A
#
# COMPACT_ATOMS: atom_id res chain seq x y z
N MET A 1 41.49 -45.25 5.90
CA MET A 1 40.34 -45.62 6.75
C MET A 1 39.48 -44.38 6.96
N LYS A 2 38.18 -44.49 6.61
CA LYS A 2 37.04 -43.69 7.09
C LYS A 2 36.98 -42.24 6.56
N ASN A 3 36.19 -42.00 5.52
CA ASN A 3 34.75 -41.67 5.55
C ASN A 3 34.57 -40.14 5.54
N LEU A 4 33.89 -39.61 4.52
CA LEU A 4 32.47 -39.25 4.62
C LEU A 4 32.11 -38.24 3.54
N MET A 5 31.38 -38.76 2.56
CA MET A 5 30.72 -38.07 1.46
C MET A 5 29.75 -37.02 2.03
N THR A 6 29.96 -35.73 1.73
CA THR A 6 29.00 -34.67 2.11
C THR A 6 28.34 -34.15 0.84
N MET A 7 27.12 -34.64 0.62
CA MET A 7 26.21 -34.37 -0.49
C MET A 7 25.66 -32.94 -0.36
N PHE A 8 26.04 -32.04 -1.28
CA PHE A 8 25.55 -30.66 -1.31
C PHE A 8 24.22 -30.61 -2.07
N LEU A 9 23.11 -30.67 -1.30
CA LEU A 9 21.74 -30.60 -1.79
C LEU A 9 21.42 -29.14 -2.20
N CYS A 10 21.51 -28.82 -3.49
CA CYS A 10 21.11 -27.52 -4.03
C CYS A 10 19.57 -27.44 -4.08
N SER A 11 18.96 -26.93 -3.00
CA SER A 11 17.53 -26.59 -2.98
C SER A 11 17.32 -25.21 -3.60
N CYS A 12 16.70 -25.17 -4.78
CA CYS A 12 16.22 -23.96 -5.43
C CYS A 12 15.06 -23.38 -4.61
N VAL A 13 15.32 -22.32 -3.85
CA VAL A 13 14.28 -21.50 -3.22
C VAL A 13 13.61 -20.66 -4.31
N ALA A 14 12.38 -21.01 -4.68
CA ALA A 14 11.53 -20.17 -5.51
C ALA A 14 11.14 -18.92 -4.72
N ALA A 15 11.79 -17.79 -5.01
CA ALA A 15 11.38 -16.51 -4.47
C ALA A 15 10.06 -16.09 -5.16
N SER A 16 8.94 -16.22 -4.45
CA SER A 16 7.67 -15.62 -4.86
C SER A 16 7.81 -14.11 -4.86
N GLN A 17 7.96 -13.50 -6.03
CA GLN A 17 7.91 -12.05 -6.16
C GLN A 17 6.46 -11.62 -6.01
N THR A 18 6.11 -10.99 -4.88
CA THR A 18 4.86 -10.25 -4.77
C THR A 18 4.94 -9.07 -5.72
N LEU A 19 4.24 -9.15 -6.85
CA LEU A 19 4.08 -8.05 -7.80
C LEU A 19 3.42 -6.89 -7.05
N MET A 20 4.22 -5.88 -6.67
CA MET A 20 3.69 -4.61 -6.21
C MET A 20 3.09 -3.92 -7.43
N ALA A 21 1.77 -3.88 -7.48
CA ALA A 21 1.09 -3.14 -8.52
C ALA A 21 1.24 -1.64 -8.25
N ALA A 22 1.67 -0.94 -9.29
CA ALA A 22 1.86 0.50 -9.29
C ALA A 22 0.57 1.13 -9.83
N SER A 23 -0.15 1.83 -8.97
CA SER A 23 -1.42 2.48 -9.30
C SER A 23 -1.24 3.97 -9.53
N GLN A 24 -2.07 4.53 -10.41
CA GLN A 24 -2.17 5.98 -10.54
C GLN A 24 -3.13 6.52 -9.49
N LEU A 25 -2.70 7.60 -8.85
CA LEU A 25 -3.53 8.44 -8.00
C LEU A 25 -4.53 9.21 -8.87
N THR A 26 -5.82 9.08 -8.57
CA THR A 26 -6.88 9.72 -9.37
C THR A 26 -7.54 10.90 -8.66
N GLU A 27 -7.57 10.89 -7.34
CA GLU A 27 -8.20 11.92 -6.53
C GLU A 27 -7.51 12.00 -5.17
N ILE A 28 -7.38 13.23 -4.66
CA ILE A 28 -7.10 13.51 -3.24
C ILE A 28 -8.10 14.55 -2.75
N LYS A 29 -8.76 14.26 -1.65
CA LYS A 29 -9.66 15.17 -0.94
C LYS A 29 -9.23 15.25 0.52
N ILE A 30 -9.32 16.42 1.13
CA ILE A 30 -9.14 16.60 2.57
C ILE A 30 -10.45 17.13 3.14
N GLU A 31 -10.94 16.49 4.19
CA GLU A 31 -12.12 16.92 4.93
C GLU A 31 -11.81 16.79 6.43
N ASP A 32 -11.94 17.90 7.15
CA ASP A 32 -11.38 18.09 8.49
C ASP A 32 -9.89 17.72 8.56
N ASP A 33 -9.55 16.66 9.29
CA ASP A 33 -8.19 16.14 9.43
C ASP A 33 -7.98 14.80 8.71
N ILE A 34 -8.94 14.39 7.86
CA ILE A 34 -8.87 13.11 7.13
C ILE A 34 -8.56 13.38 5.67
N VAL A 35 -7.53 12.71 5.17
CA VAL A 35 -7.22 12.65 3.74
C VAL A 35 -7.92 11.43 3.17
N TYR A 36 -8.65 11.65 2.09
CA TYR A 36 -9.23 10.63 1.24
C TYR A 36 -8.47 10.61 -0.07
N PHE A 37 -8.15 9.42 -0.57
CA PHE A 37 -7.58 9.30 -1.90
C PHE A 37 -8.00 8.01 -2.60
N THR A 38 -7.96 8.04 -3.93
CA THR A 38 -8.38 6.91 -4.76
C THR A 38 -7.22 6.42 -5.60
N THR A 39 -7.05 5.10 -5.66
CA THR A 39 -6.13 4.43 -6.57
C THR A 39 -6.92 3.77 -7.70
N LYS A 40 -6.38 3.78 -8.93
CA LYS A 40 -7.03 3.14 -10.09
C LYS A 40 -6.99 1.59 -10.07
N GLU A 41 -6.56 0.99 -8.97
CA GLU A 41 -6.32 -0.44 -8.89
C GLU A 41 -7.58 -1.23 -8.52
N ILE A 42 -7.73 -2.41 -9.11
CA ILE A 42 -8.80 -3.35 -8.74
C ILE A 42 -8.29 -4.16 -7.54
N LEU A 43 -8.71 -3.79 -6.33
CA LEU A 43 -8.44 -4.58 -5.15
C LEU A 43 -9.34 -5.83 -5.15
N THR A 44 -8.72 -7.01 -5.18
CA THR A 44 -9.43 -8.30 -5.21
C THR A 44 -9.76 -8.83 -3.81
N THR A 45 -9.13 -8.27 -2.78
CA THR A 45 -9.35 -8.59 -1.37
C THR A 45 -9.83 -7.35 -0.65
N THR A 46 -10.89 -7.48 0.16
CA THR A 46 -11.47 -6.38 0.92
C THR A 46 -11.35 -6.65 2.41
N VAL A 47 -10.92 -5.64 3.16
CA VAL A 47 -10.94 -5.68 4.63
C VAL A 47 -12.40 -5.59 5.08
N THR A 48 -12.80 -6.39 6.08
CA THR A 48 -14.21 -6.53 6.50
C THR A 48 -14.90 -5.23 6.93
N CYS A 49 -14.13 -4.22 7.33
CA CYS A 49 -14.65 -2.92 7.75
C CYS A 49 -14.83 -1.91 6.60
N VAL A 50 -14.41 -2.26 5.38
CA VAL A 50 -14.50 -1.40 4.19
C VAL A 50 -15.87 -1.55 3.56
N LEU A 51 -16.52 -0.42 3.28
CA LEU A 51 -17.79 -0.43 2.54
C LEU A 51 -17.52 -0.74 1.07
N THR A 52 -18.43 -1.47 0.42
CA THR A 52 -18.24 -1.93 -0.96
C THR A 52 -18.02 -0.77 -1.94
N GLU A 53 -18.66 0.37 -1.73
CA GLU A 53 -18.49 1.59 -2.55
C GLU A 53 -17.14 2.31 -2.35
N ASN A 54 -16.37 1.93 -1.32
CA ASN A 54 -15.09 2.52 -0.96
C ASN A 54 -13.90 1.61 -1.25
N ILE A 55 -14.11 0.49 -1.95
CA ILE A 55 -13.00 -0.35 -2.42
C ILE A 55 -12.10 0.47 -3.35
N GLY A 56 -10.79 0.47 -3.08
CA GLY A 56 -9.82 1.30 -3.81
C GLY A 56 -9.81 2.77 -3.37
N ARG A 57 -10.60 3.13 -2.36
CA ARG A 57 -10.58 4.42 -1.67
C ARG A 57 -10.01 4.25 -0.28
N TRP A 58 -9.09 5.14 0.04
CA TRP A 58 -8.30 5.07 1.25
C TRP A 58 -8.55 6.29 2.11
N ALA A 59 -8.43 6.13 3.42
CA ALA A 59 -8.52 7.25 4.34
C ALA A 59 -7.49 7.16 5.46
N PHE A 60 -6.89 8.28 5.81
CA PHE A 60 -5.99 8.39 6.97
C PHE A 60 -6.04 9.77 7.62
N THR A 61 -5.64 9.84 8.89
CA THR A 61 -5.60 11.11 9.63
C THR A 61 -4.27 11.85 9.49
N LEU A 62 -4.34 13.17 9.32
CA LEU A 62 -3.20 14.09 9.39
C LEU A 62 -2.69 14.35 10.82
N ARG A 63 -3.39 13.83 11.84
CA ARG A 63 -2.98 14.01 13.24
C ARG A 63 -1.72 13.20 13.59
N SER A 64 -1.42 12.13 12.85
CA SER A 64 -0.25 11.28 13.08
C SER A 64 0.96 11.73 12.24
N THR A 65 2.17 11.50 12.75
CA THR A 65 3.41 11.74 11.99
C THR A 65 3.45 10.91 10.70
N ASN A 66 3.00 9.65 10.77
CA ASN A 66 2.90 8.78 9.59
C ASN A 66 1.95 9.36 8.53
N GLY A 67 0.76 9.79 8.95
CA GLY A 67 -0.23 10.40 8.06
C GLY A 67 0.30 11.65 7.36
N LYS A 68 0.99 12.54 8.08
CA LYS A 68 1.65 13.71 7.47
C LYS A 68 2.70 13.31 6.43
N GLY A 69 3.47 12.26 6.69
CA GLY A 69 4.44 11.70 5.74
C GLY A 69 3.78 11.12 4.49
N ILE A 70 2.72 10.33 4.68
CA ILE A 70 1.93 9.77 3.57
C ILE A 70 1.32 10.90 2.71
N HIS A 71 0.76 11.92 3.33
CA HIS A 71 0.21 13.07 2.62
C HIS A 71 1.26 13.77 1.75
N LEU A 72 2.47 14.00 2.28
CA LEU A 72 3.56 14.60 1.51
C LEU A 72 3.98 13.73 0.30
N ALA A 73 4.05 12.42 0.49
CA ALA A 73 4.35 11.47 -0.59
C ALA A 73 3.26 11.51 -1.68
N LEU A 74 1.98 11.54 -1.27
CA LEU A 74 0.85 11.65 -2.19
C LEU A 74 0.86 12.96 -2.98
N MET A 75 1.13 14.11 -2.34
CA MET A 75 1.26 15.39 -3.03
C MET A 75 2.44 15.39 -4.02
N THR A 76 3.55 14.76 -3.65
CA THR A 76 4.70 14.60 -4.55
C THR A 76 4.32 13.77 -5.77
N ALA A 77 3.63 12.64 -5.57
CA ALA A 77 3.16 11.81 -6.67
C ALA A 77 2.17 12.55 -7.58
N ALA A 78 1.22 13.29 -6.99
CA ALA A 78 0.22 14.06 -7.73
C ALA A 78 0.84 15.12 -8.62
N THR A 79 1.82 15.87 -8.10
CA THR A 79 2.49 16.96 -8.83
C THR A 79 3.45 16.45 -9.90
N SER A 80 4.10 15.31 -9.67
CA SER A 80 5.06 14.71 -10.61
C SER A 80 4.44 13.70 -11.59
N GLY A 81 3.15 13.37 -11.43
CA GLY A 81 2.47 12.34 -12.22
C GLY A 81 3.01 10.93 -11.97
N GLN A 82 3.74 10.72 -10.87
CA GLN A 82 4.32 9.42 -10.55
C GLN A 82 3.26 8.43 -10.06
N LYS A 83 3.51 7.15 -10.32
CA LYS A 83 2.69 6.07 -9.78
C LYS A 83 3.00 5.87 -8.29
N ILE A 84 2.01 5.38 -7.57
CA ILE A 84 2.14 5.01 -6.17
C ILE A 84 1.84 3.53 -5.97
N SER A 85 2.33 2.97 -4.87
CA SER A 85 1.82 1.73 -4.32
C SER A 85 1.40 1.95 -2.89
N VAL A 86 0.29 1.34 -2.50
CA VAL A 86 -0.30 1.47 -1.17
C VAL A 86 -0.18 0.13 -0.47
N THR A 87 0.42 0.13 0.72
CA THR A 87 0.38 -1.04 1.60
C THR A 87 -0.77 -0.87 2.56
N SER A 88 -1.67 -1.85 2.60
CA SER A 88 -2.80 -1.86 3.53
C SER A 88 -2.36 -2.03 4.98
N ALA A 89 -3.03 -1.32 5.90
CA ALA A 89 -2.95 -1.62 7.34
C ALA A 89 -3.87 -2.77 7.77
N ASN A 90 -4.73 -3.25 6.87
CA ASN A 90 -5.80 -4.23 7.12
C ASN A 90 -6.78 -3.77 8.21
N ASP A 91 -7.03 -2.46 8.30
CA ASP A 91 -7.98 -1.86 9.22
C ASP A 91 -8.66 -0.61 8.63
N CYS A 92 -9.65 -0.08 9.35
CA CYS A 92 -10.37 1.16 9.03
C CYS A 92 -10.33 2.15 10.20
N HIS A 93 -9.22 2.17 10.96
CA HIS A 93 -9.17 2.85 12.26
C HIS A 93 -9.28 4.38 12.15
N ASP A 94 -8.72 4.96 11.09
CA ASP A 94 -8.72 6.41 10.90
C ASP A 94 -10.06 6.94 10.38
N LYS A 95 -10.82 6.10 9.65
CA LYS A 95 -12.17 6.41 9.17
C LYS A 95 -12.95 5.12 8.88
N ASN A 96 -14.06 4.92 9.60
CA ASN A 96 -14.96 3.79 9.34
C ASN A 96 -15.43 3.75 7.88
N GLY A 97 -15.43 2.54 7.30
CA GLY A 97 -15.85 2.30 5.92
C GLY A 97 -14.77 2.56 4.86
N PHE A 98 -13.58 3.02 5.24
CA PHE A 98 -12.45 3.25 4.36
C PHE A 98 -11.22 2.53 4.87
N GLU A 99 -10.46 1.93 3.95
CA GLU A 99 -9.23 1.24 4.32
C GLU A 99 -8.13 2.24 4.66
N ARG A 100 -7.38 1.95 5.73
CA ARG A 100 -6.25 2.79 6.12
C ARG A 100 -4.98 2.33 5.41
N PRO A 101 -4.22 3.23 4.76
CA PRO A 101 -2.88 2.91 4.29
C PRO A 101 -1.93 2.77 5.49
N LEU A 102 -1.17 1.68 5.54
CA LEU A 102 -0.02 1.56 6.43
C LEU A 102 1.12 2.44 5.93
N SER A 103 1.38 2.39 4.62
CA SER A 103 2.41 3.16 3.93
C SER A 103 2.06 3.42 2.47
N VAL A 104 2.70 4.44 1.90
CA VAL A 104 2.64 4.77 0.47
C VAL A 104 4.06 4.90 -0.06
N SER A 105 4.34 4.23 -1.17
CA SER A 105 5.59 4.34 -1.90
C SER A 105 5.35 5.06 -3.21
N VAL A 106 6.25 5.97 -3.58
CA VAL A 106 6.21 6.66 -4.87
C VAL A 106 7.32 6.12 -5.76
N PHE A 107 6.99 5.73 -6.99
CA PHE A 107 7.97 5.20 -7.94
C PHE A 107 8.63 6.34 -8.73
N ASN A 108 9.93 6.50 -8.55
CA ASN A 108 10.75 7.35 -9.41
C ASN A 108 11.14 6.58 -10.67
N HIS A 109 11.10 7.26 -11.81
CA HIS A 109 11.66 6.80 -13.09
C HIS A 109 13.19 6.80 -13.05
#